data_AF-A0A4U9D681-F1
#
_entry.id   AF-A0A4U9D681-F1
#
_cell.length_a   1.000
_cell.length_b   1.000
_cell.length_c   1.000
_cell.angle_alpha   90.00
_cell.angle_beta   90.00
_cell.angle_gamma   90.00
#
_symmetry.space_group_name_H-M   'P 1'
#
loop_
_entity.id
_entity.type
_entity.pdbx_description
1 polymer ?
#
loop_
_entity_poly.entity_id
_entity_poly.type
_entity_poly.pdbx_seq_one_letter_code
_entity_poly.pdbx_strand_id
1 'polypeptide(L)'
;MYHLRVPQTEEELESYYQFRWEMLRKPLHQPKGSERDAWDAMAHHQMVVDEDGNLVAVGRLYVNAENEASIRFMAVHPSVQD
;
A
#
# COMPACT_ATOMS: atom_id res chain seq x y z
N MET A 1 11.84 -9.09 -12.41
CA MET A 1 12.50 -8.62 -11.17
C MET A 1 11.56 -7.64 -10.49
N TYR A 2 11.55 -7.59 -9.17
CA TYR A 2 10.70 -6.65 -8.41
C TYR A 2 11.56 -5.65 -7.66
N HIS A 3 11.08 -4.41 -7.56
CA HIS A 3 11.75 -3.34 -6.83
C HIS A 3 10.88 -2.84 -5.68
N LEU A 4 11.40 -2.95 -4.45
CA LEU A 4 10.81 -2.33 -3.28
C LEU A 4 11.13 -0.83 -3.27
N ARG A 5 10.13 0.02 -3.09
CA ARG A 5 10.25 1.48 -3.09
C ARG A 5 9.35 2.10 -2.03
N VAL A 6 9.72 3.29 -1.57
CA VAL A 6 8.84 4.19 -0.79
C VAL A 6 8.26 5.20 -1.79
N PRO A 7 6.94 5.46 -1.82
CA PRO A 7 6.38 6.50 -2.67
C PRO A 7 6.98 7.87 -2.30
N GLN A 8 7.47 8.62 -3.29
CA GLN A 8 8.15 9.90 -3.10
C GLN A 8 7.38 11.09 -3.65
N THR A 9 6.54 10.87 -4.68
CA THR A 9 5.70 11.92 -5.27
C THR A 9 4.23 11.75 -4.89
N GLU A 10 3.43 12.81 -5.06
CA GLU A 10 1.99 12.75 -4.81
C GLU A 10 1.33 11.73 -5.74
N GLU A 11 1.75 11.64 -7.00
CA GLU A 11 1.22 10.70 -7.99
C GLU A 11 1.51 9.23 -7.61
N GLU A 12 2.70 8.96 -7.07
CA GLU A 12 3.05 7.63 -6.56
C GLU A 12 2.21 7.29 -5.32
N LEU A 13 1.97 8.26 -4.44
CA LEU A 13 1.17 8.08 -3.24
C LEU A 13 -0.33 7.89 -3.55
N GLU A 14 -0.87 8.63 -4.54
CA GLU A 14 -2.21 8.43 -5.07
C GLU A 14 -2.36 7.02 -5.68
N SER A 15 -1.38 6.60 -6.47
CA SER A 15 -1.35 5.25 -7.06
C SER A 15 -1.32 4.17 -5.98
N TYR A 16 -0.52 4.38 -4.93
CA TYR A 16 -0.45 3.51 -3.76
C TYR A 16 -1.81 3.37 -3.05
N TYR A 17 -2.51 4.48 -2.78
CA TYR A 17 -3.84 4.42 -2.16
C TYR A 17 -4.87 3.80 -3.10
N GLN A 18 -4.87 4.15 -4.39
CA GLN A 18 -5.77 3.54 -5.37
C GLN A 18 -5.60 2.02 -5.40
N PHE A 19 -4.36 1.52 -5.43
CA PHE A 19 -4.07 0.09 -5.39
C PHE A 19 -4.56 -0.55 -4.08
N ARG A 20 -4.29 0.07 -2.93
CA ARG A 20 -4.77 -0.41 -1.62
C ARG A 20 -6.30 -0.51 -1.60
N TRP A 21 -7.01 0.48 -2.13
CA TRP A 21 -8.48 0.45 -2.24
C TRP A 21 -8.94 -0.68 -3.16
N GLU A 22 -8.35 -0.82 -4.35
CA GLU A 22 -8.73 -1.84 -5.32
C GLU A 22 -8.59 -3.26 -4.77
N MET A 23 -7.53 -3.51 -4.00
CA MET A 23 -7.26 -4.84 -3.46
C MET A 23 -8.04 -5.13 -2.17
N LEU A 24 -8.16 -4.17 -1.26
CA LEU A 24 -8.68 -4.42 0.10
C LEU A 24 -10.13 -3.95 0.31
N ARG A 25 -10.56 -2.92 -0.41
CA ARG A 25 -11.82 -2.20 -0.14
C ARG A 25 -12.88 -2.47 -1.20
N LYS A 26 -12.48 -2.44 -2.47
CA LYS A 26 -13.36 -2.71 -3.61
C LYS A 26 -14.04 -4.09 -3.55
N PRO A 27 -13.35 -5.21 -3.21
CA PRO A 27 -14.01 -6.51 -3.11
C PRO A 27 -15.05 -6.58 -1.97
N LEU A 28 -14.93 -5.70 -0.98
CA LEU A 28 -15.85 -5.55 0.14
C LEU A 28 -16.93 -4.48 -0.10
N HIS A 29 -17.04 -3.95 -1.33
CA HIS A 29 -17.97 -2.87 -1.71
C HIS A 29 -17.83 -1.59 -0.87
N GLN A 30 -16.63 -1.28 -0.38
CA GLN A 30 -16.36 -0.07 0.41
C GLN A 30 -16.02 1.13 -0.49
N PRO A 31 -16.41 2.36 -0.12
CA PRO A 31 -16.19 3.55 -0.95
C PRO A 31 -14.72 3.91 -1.08
N LYS A 32 -14.34 4.59 -2.16
CA LYS A 32 -13.02 5.23 -2.29
C LYS A 32 -12.80 6.23 -1.15
N GLY A 33 -11.58 6.30 -0.63
CA GLY A 33 -11.22 7.04 0.58
C GLY A 33 -11.17 6.17 1.85
N SER A 34 -11.83 5.00 1.86
CA SER A 34 -11.83 4.07 3.02
C SER A 34 -10.53 3.29 3.20
N GLU A 35 -9.66 3.32 2.20
CA GLU A 35 -8.29 2.77 2.24
C GLU A 35 -7.32 3.61 3.09
N ARG A 36 -7.73 4.83 3.45
CA ARG A 36 -6.94 5.78 4.24
C ARG A 36 -7.44 5.85 5.68
N ASP A 37 -6.54 6.07 6.62
CA ASP A 37 -6.83 6.39 8.01
C ASP A 37 -6.00 7.59 8.51
N ALA A 38 -6.26 8.04 9.74
CA ALA A 38 -5.58 9.19 10.34
C ALA A 38 -4.07 8.98 10.56
N TRP A 39 -3.60 7.73 10.52
CA TRP A 39 -2.20 7.37 10.80
C TRP A 39 -1.36 7.28 9.54
N ASP A 40 -1.97 7.25 8.35
CA ASP A 40 -1.23 7.15 7.09
C ASP A 40 -0.23 8.29 6.89
N ALA A 41 -0.50 9.49 7.39
CA ALA A 41 0.45 10.61 7.30
C ALA A 41 1.74 10.40 8.11
N MET A 42 1.71 9.52 9.12
CA MET A 42 2.85 9.23 10.00
C MET A 42 3.40 7.81 9.82
N ALA A 43 2.82 7.03 8.91
CA ALA A 43 3.21 5.66 8.67
C ALA A 43 4.32 5.56 7.63
N HIS A 44 5.08 4.48 7.69
CA HIS A 44 6.02 4.10 6.65
C HIS A 44 5.30 3.27 5.59
N HIS A 45 5.28 3.77 4.36
CA HIS A 45 4.66 3.11 3.22
C HIS A 45 5.70 2.39 2.38
N GLN A 46 5.38 1.19 1.92
CA GLN A 46 6.23 0.43 1.01
C GLN A 46 5.39 -0.06 -0.17
N MET A 47 5.93 0.10 -1.37
CA MET A 47 5.35 -0.37 -2.62
C MET A 47 6.34 -1.26 -3.37
N VAL A 48 5.82 -2.23 -4.10
CA VAL A 48 6.61 -3.10 -4.99
C VAL A 48 6.19 -2.82 -6.41
N VAL A 49 7.15 -2.53 -7.27
CA VAL A 49 6.95 -2.38 -8.71
C VAL A 49 7.65 -3.50 -9.47
N ASP A 50 7.08 -3.93 -10.58
CA ASP A 50 7.73 -4.87 -11.51
C ASP A 50 8.70 -4.15 -12.48
N GLU A 51 9.26 -4.88 -13.45
CA GLU A 51 10.23 -4.35 -14.43
C GLU A 51 9.59 -3.35 -15.40
N ASP A 52 8.29 -3.49 -15.66
CA ASP A 52 7.51 -2.61 -16.53
C ASP A 52 7.05 -1.34 -15.79
N GLY A 53 7.32 -1.27 -14.48
CA GLY A 53 6.95 -0.16 -13.61
C GLY A 53 5.54 -0.26 -13.05
N ASN A 54 4.87 -1.40 -13.20
CA ASN A 54 3.53 -1.59 -12.63
C ASN A 54 3.62 -1.80 -11.12
N LEU A 55 2.72 -1.15 -10.38
CA LEU A 55 2.53 -1.39 -8.95
C LEU A 55 1.86 -2.74 -8.74
N VAL A 56 2.56 -3.67 -8.08
CA VAL A 56 2.10 -5.06 -7.89
C VAL A 56 1.87 -5.44 -6.43
N ALA A 57 2.40 -4.70 -5.46
CA ALA A 57 2.09 -4.90 -4.06
C ALA A 57 2.31 -3.63 -3.23
N VAL A 58 1.61 -3.56 -2.09
CA VAL A 58 1.75 -2.49 -1.09
C VAL A 58 1.74 -3.06 0.32
N GLY A 59 2.33 -2.31 1.25
CA GLY A 59 2.27 -2.55 2.68
C GLY A 59 2.49 -1.28 3.47
N ARG A 60 2.05 -1.29 4.73
CA ARG A 60 2.24 -0.19 5.68
C ARG A 60 2.84 -0.70 6.97
N LEU A 61 3.86 -0.01 7.46
CA LEU A 61 4.38 -0.16 8.81
C LEU A 61 4.05 1.10 9.61
N TYR A 62 3.45 0.92 10.79
CA TYR A 62 3.18 2.02 11.72
C TYR A 62 3.80 1.72 13.07
N VAL A 63 4.73 2.57 13.52
CA VAL A 63 5.36 2.47 14.84
C VAL A 63 4.39 3.02 15.87
N ASN A 64 3.84 2.15 16.71
CA ASN A 64 2.82 2.48 17.69
C ASN A 64 3.39 2.69 19.11
N ALA A 65 4.60 2.19 19.38
CA ALA A 65 5.35 2.44 20.61
C ALA A 65 6.87 2.31 20.37
N GLU A 66 7.68 2.59 21.39
CA GLU A 66 9.15 2.61 21.31
C GLU A 66 9.77 1.31 20.78
N ASN A 67 9.19 0.16 21.09
CA ASN A 67 9.69 -1.17 20.67
C ASN A 67 8.61 -2.00 19.98
N GLU A 68 7.58 -1.36 19.43
CA GLU A 68 6.46 -2.04 18.77
C GLU A 68 6.08 -1.33 17.47
N ALA A 69 5.76 -2.13 16.45
CA ALA A 69 5.18 -1.63 15.22
C ALA A 69 4.16 -2.62 14.66
N SER A 70 3.14 -2.09 14.00
CA SER A 70 2.11 -2.86 13.31
C SER A 70 2.35 -2.85 11.81
N ILE A 71 2.38 -4.04 11.20
CA ILE A 71 2.26 -4.20 9.75
C ILE A 71 0.78 -4.29 9.40
N ARG A 72 0.31 -3.43 8.49
CA ARG A 72 -1.10 -3.34 8.07
C ARG A 72 -1.20 -3.05 6.58
N PHE A 73 -2.41 -3.20 6.05
CA PHE A 73 -2.74 -2.88 4.65
C PHE A 73 -1.83 -3.59 3.63
N MET A 74 -1.46 -4.83 3.93
CA MET A 74 -0.72 -5.69 3.01
C MET A 74 -1.64 -6.11 1.88
N ALA A 75 -1.25 -5.84 0.65
CA ALA A 75 -1.98 -6.26 -0.54
C ALA A 75 -1.01 -6.60 -1.67
N VAL A 76 -1.33 -7.64 -2.43
CA VAL A 76 -0.59 -8.11 -3.60
C VAL A 76 -1.57 -8.25 -4.75
N HIS A 77 -1.18 -7.89 -5.97
CA HIS A 77 -2.04 -8.02 -7.13
C HIS A 77 -2.25 -9.52 -7.46
N PRO A 78 -3.48 -9.99 -7.74
CA PRO A 78 -3.76 -11.41 -7.97
C PRO A 78 -2.92 -12.06 -9.07
N SER A 79 -2.47 -11.29 -10.07
CA SER A 79 -1.65 -11.82 -11.17
C SER A 79 -0.22 -12.23 -10.78
N VAL A 80 0.21 -11.97 -9.54
CA VAL A 80 1.56 -12.28 -9.05
C VAL A 80 1.56 -13.02 -7.71
N GLN A 81 0.46 -13.70 -7.36
CA GLN A 81 0.29 -14.43 -6.09
C GLN A 81 0.62 -15.94 -6.16
N ASP A 82 1.06 -16.44 -7.32
CA ASP A 82 1.33 -17.86 -7.56
C ASP A 82 2.72 -18.33 -7.09
#